data_AF-A0A6S6ZMM2-F1
#
_entry.id   AF-A0A6S6ZMM2-F1
#
_cell.length_a   1.000
_cell.length_b   1.000
_cell.length_c   1.000
_cell.angle_alpha   90.00
_cell.angle_beta   90.00
_cell.angle_gamma   90.00
#
_symmetry.space_group_name_H-M   'P 1'
#
loop_
_entity.id
_entity.type
_entity.pdbx_description
1 polymer ?
#
loop_
_entity_poly.entity_id
_entity_poly.type
_entity_poly.pdbx_seq_one_letter_code
_entity_poly.pdbx_strand_id
1 'polypeptide(L)'
;MTKHDYQDALRRILDAHTAAALRTLAGMFARLPEKAREIQFGIFPDQGGEGTFSVVIGLEGPDLYVLNKAIEGYRDLFDVVHGETGLEPPVPMFSSEPAFCVQDAIADVAADWVESLWEQGGRLVSPLPAMVYAQDDYGTDLPRALPGT
;
A
#
# COMPACT_ATOMS: atom_id res chain seq x y z
N MET A 1 2.17 1.37 24.10
CA MET A 1 3.00 1.23 22.89
C MET A 1 3.31 2.62 22.38
N THR A 2 4.56 2.93 22.07
CA THR A 2 4.92 4.23 21.46
C THR A 2 4.66 4.22 19.95
N LYS A 3 4.67 5.40 19.28
CA LYS A 3 4.58 5.48 17.81
C LYS A 3 5.67 4.63 17.16
N HIS A 4 6.90 4.73 17.65
CA HIS A 4 8.04 3.99 17.11
C HIS A 4 7.89 2.47 17.27
N ASP A 5 7.50 1.99 18.46
CA ASP A 5 7.27 0.55 18.69
C ASP A 5 6.19 -0.01 17.75
N TYR A 6 5.12 0.78 17.53
CA TYR A 6 4.04 0.42 16.62
C TYR A 6 4.53 0.34 15.18
N GLN A 7 5.25 1.37 14.71
CA GLN A 7 5.79 1.42 13.36
C GLN A 7 6.74 0.25 13.07
N ASP A 8 7.63 -0.07 14.02
CA ASP A 8 8.54 -1.22 13.92
C ASP A 8 7.78 -2.56 13.84
N ALA A 9 6.75 -2.74 14.67
CA ALA A 9 5.94 -3.94 14.66
C ALA A 9 5.18 -4.10 13.33
N LEU A 10 4.57 -3.02 12.85
CA LEU A 10 3.86 -3.00 11.57
C LEU A 10 4.82 -3.27 10.41
N ARG A 11 6.00 -2.64 10.42
CA ARG A 11 7.01 -2.81 9.35
C ARG A 11 7.43 -4.27 9.20
N ARG A 12 7.66 -5.00 10.30
CA ARG A 12 8.00 -6.43 10.25
C ARG A 12 6.91 -7.27 9.59
N ILE A 13 5.65 -6.93 9.81
CA ILE A 13 4.52 -7.64 9.19
C ILE A 13 4.50 -7.36 7.68
N LEU A 14 4.65 -6.11 7.27
CA LEU A 14 4.74 -5.74 5.86
C LEU A 14 5.93 -6.43 5.17
N ASP A 15 7.11 -6.44 5.82
CA ASP A 15 8.30 -7.09 5.29
C ASP A 15 8.09 -8.60 5.06
N ALA A 16 7.30 -9.26 5.91
CA ALA A 16 6.93 -10.67 5.72
C ALA A 16 6.05 -10.89 4.46
N HIS A 17 5.37 -9.86 3.98
CA HIS A 17 4.51 -9.90 2.79
C HIS A 17 5.23 -9.40 1.52
N THR A 18 6.45 -8.88 1.63
CA THR A 18 7.25 -8.35 0.51
C THR A 18 7.33 -9.32 -0.68
N ALA A 19 7.60 -10.60 -0.44
CA ALA A 19 7.72 -11.58 -1.52
C ALA A 19 6.39 -11.82 -2.27
N ALA A 20 5.25 -11.75 -1.57
CA ALA A 20 3.95 -11.85 -2.21
C ALA A 20 3.64 -10.58 -3.02
N ALA A 21 3.88 -9.41 -2.44
CA ALA A 21 3.68 -8.12 -3.10
C ALA A 21 4.52 -7.97 -4.38
N LEU A 22 5.78 -8.38 -4.36
CA LEU A 22 6.64 -8.39 -5.55
C LEU A 22 6.11 -9.31 -6.67
N ARG A 23 5.49 -10.44 -6.33
CA ARG A 23 4.83 -11.32 -7.32
C ARG A 23 3.59 -10.64 -7.91
N THR A 24 2.81 -9.94 -7.10
CA THR A 24 1.66 -9.15 -7.56
C THR A 24 2.10 -8.08 -8.55
N LEU A 25 3.14 -7.30 -8.21
CA LEU A 25 3.71 -6.28 -9.10
C LEU A 25 4.20 -6.87 -10.43
N ALA A 26 4.99 -7.94 -10.38
CA ALA A 26 5.50 -8.61 -11.58
C ALA A 26 4.36 -9.11 -12.48
N GLY A 27 3.30 -9.67 -11.89
CA GLY A 27 2.11 -10.11 -12.61
C GLY A 27 1.31 -8.97 -13.24
N MET A 28 1.22 -7.84 -12.55
CA MET A 28 0.54 -6.63 -13.04
C MET A 28 1.29 -5.99 -14.22
N PHE A 29 2.62 -5.85 -14.16
CA PHE A 29 3.37 -5.13 -15.21
C PHE A 29 3.13 -5.69 -16.62
N ALA A 30 2.99 -7.02 -16.74
CA ALA A 30 2.67 -7.69 -18.01
C ALA A 30 1.25 -7.41 -18.54
N ARG A 31 0.40 -6.74 -17.77
CA ARG A 31 -1.01 -6.45 -18.06
C ARG A 31 -1.33 -4.96 -18.10
N LEU A 32 -0.33 -4.10 -17.94
CA LEU A 32 -0.53 -2.66 -18.01
C LEU A 32 -1.14 -2.28 -19.37
N PRO A 33 -2.31 -1.64 -19.40
CA PRO A 33 -2.88 -1.14 -20.63
C PRO A 33 -2.02 -0.03 -21.22
N GLU A 34 -1.92 0.04 -22.55
CA GLU A 34 -1.15 1.08 -23.27
C GLU A 34 -1.56 2.51 -22.90
N LYS A 35 -2.82 2.71 -22.53
CA LYS A 35 -3.36 4.03 -22.16
C LYS A 35 -3.04 4.45 -20.71
N ALA A 36 -2.54 3.55 -19.88
CA ALA A 36 -2.17 3.89 -18.50
C ALA A 36 -0.96 4.85 -18.50
N ARG A 37 -0.98 5.83 -17.59
CA ARG A 37 0.03 6.90 -17.51
C ARG A 37 0.85 6.85 -16.24
N GLU A 38 0.26 6.36 -15.16
CA GLU A 38 0.89 6.25 -13.85
C GLU A 38 0.24 5.09 -13.07
N ILE A 39 1.04 4.42 -12.25
CA ILE A 39 0.57 3.43 -11.27
C ILE A 39 0.35 4.14 -9.94
N GLN A 40 -0.80 3.93 -9.31
CA GLN A 40 -1.12 4.56 -8.03
C GLN A 40 -1.16 3.51 -6.92
N PHE A 41 -0.39 3.73 -5.87
CA PHE A 41 -0.41 2.95 -4.64
C PHE A 41 -1.17 3.74 -3.58
N GLY A 42 -2.44 3.39 -3.37
CA GLY A 42 -3.29 4.01 -2.36
C GLY A 42 -3.22 3.25 -1.04
N ILE A 43 -2.98 3.97 0.05
CA ILE A 43 -3.02 3.45 1.42
C ILE A 43 -4.32 3.91 2.07
N PHE A 44 -5.09 2.97 2.60
CA PHE A 44 -6.42 3.22 3.17
C PHE A 44 -6.48 2.73 4.61
N PRO A 45 -6.00 3.53 5.59
CA PRO A 45 -6.20 3.24 7.00
C PRO A 45 -7.69 3.30 7.37
N ASP A 46 -8.12 2.46 8.30
CA ASP A 46 -9.47 2.57 8.84
C ASP A 46 -9.65 3.87 9.66
N GLN A 47 -10.85 4.44 9.59
CA GLN A 47 -11.18 5.70 10.24
C GLN A 47 -11.27 5.57 11.77
N GLY A 48 -11.54 4.37 12.29
CA GLY A 48 -11.61 4.10 13.72
C GLY A 48 -10.26 4.18 14.44
N GLY A 49 -9.15 4.20 13.69
CA GLY A 49 -7.80 4.25 14.27
C GLY A 49 -7.43 2.98 15.03
N GLU A 50 -8.14 1.88 14.81
CA GLU A 50 -7.93 0.63 15.52
C GLU A 50 -6.65 -0.09 15.07
N GLY A 51 -6.23 0.11 13.82
CA GLY A 51 -4.98 -0.41 13.26
C GLY A 51 -5.11 -1.16 11.93
N THR A 52 -6.33 -1.40 11.44
CA THR A 52 -6.59 -2.04 10.14
C THR A 52 -6.40 -1.07 8.98
N PHE A 53 -6.00 -1.60 7.82
CA PHE A 53 -5.80 -0.82 6.61
C PHE A 53 -5.65 -1.73 5.38
N SER A 54 -5.68 -1.13 4.20
CA SER A 54 -5.30 -1.79 2.95
C SER A 54 -4.32 -0.94 2.14
N VAL A 55 -3.57 -1.60 1.26
CA VAL A 55 -2.71 -1.00 0.24
C VAL A 55 -3.15 -1.54 -1.11
N VAL A 56 -3.65 -0.66 -1.96
CA VAL A 56 -4.31 -1.00 -3.21
C VAL A 56 -3.60 -0.34 -4.38
N ILE A 57 -3.52 -1.08 -5.49
CA ILE A 57 -3.02 -0.61 -6.77
C ILE A 57 -4.17 -0.12 -7.63
N GLY A 58 -3.99 1.08 -8.16
CA GLY A 58 -4.80 1.68 -9.22
C GLY A 58 -3.95 2.10 -10.40
N LEU A 59 -4.62 2.47 -11.49
CA LEU A 59 -4.00 3.06 -12.66
C LEU A 59 -4.63 4.41 -12.97
N GLU A 60 -3.80 5.38 -13.31
CA GLU A 60 -4.22 6.68 -13.80
C GLU A 60 -4.17 6.73 -15.34
N GLY A 61 -5.14 7.41 -15.94
CA GLY A 61 -5.27 7.54 -17.39
C GLY A 61 -6.72 7.70 -17.86
N PRO A 62 -6.96 7.78 -19.17
CA PRO A 62 -8.32 7.82 -19.71
C PRO A 62 -9.04 6.49 -19.44
N ASP A 63 -10.34 6.56 -19.18
CA ASP A 63 -11.21 5.41 -18.95
C ASP A 63 -10.82 4.57 -17.72
N LEU A 64 -10.71 5.21 -16.54
CA LEU A 64 -10.28 4.60 -15.27
C LEU A 64 -10.95 3.24 -14.96
N TYR A 65 -12.24 3.07 -15.29
CA TYR A 65 -12.92 1.80 -15.11
C TYR A 65 -12.25 0.66 -15.90
N VAL A 66 -11.94 0.90 -17.18
CA VAL A 66 -11.29 -0.09 -18.05
C VAL A 66 -9.87 -0.37 -17.57
N LEU A 67 -9.12 0.68 -17.19
CA LEU A 67 -7.75 0.53 -16.70
C LEU A 67 -7.71 -0.33 -15.44
N ASN A 68 -8.52 0.01 -14.44
CA ASN A 68 -8.55 -0.73 -13.18
C ASN A 68 -9.12 -2.15 -13.35
N LYS A 69 -10.03 -2.37 -14.30
CA LYS A 69 -10.52 -3.72 -14.63
C LYS A 69 -9.42 -4.60 -15.22
N ALA A 70 -8.51 -4.05 -16.02
CA ALA A 70 -7.42 -4.81 -16.64
C ALA A 70 -6.43 -5.40 -15.61
N ILE A 71 -6.28 -4.75 -14.46
CA ILE A 71 -5.41 -5.21 -13.37
C ILE A 71 -6.18 -5.77 -12.17
N GLU A 72 -7.48 -6.09 -12.31
CA GLU A 72 -8.35 -6.38 -11.15
C GLU A 72 -7.80 -7.46 -10.20
N GLY A 73 -7.20 -8.52 -10.74
CA GLY A 73 -6.61 -9.61 -9.94
C GLY A 73 -5.26 -9.28 -9.30
N TYR A 74 -4.78 -8.06 -9.47
CA TYR A 74 -3.51 -7.56 -8.95
C TYR A 74 -3.67 -6.27 -8.13
N ARG A 75 -4.92 -5.85 -7.84
CA ARG A 75 -5.17 -4.59 -7.14
C ARG A 75 -4.78 -4.65 -5.68
N ASP A 76 -4.96 -5.80 -5.03
CA ASP A 76 -4.69 -5.90 -3.60
C ASP A 76 -3.20 -6.23 -3.38
N LEU A 77 -2.46 -5.25 -2.87
CA LEU A 77 -1.04 -5.42 -2.54
C LEU A 77 -0.85 -5.90 -1.11
N PHE A 78 -1.70 -5.39 -0.21
CA PHE A 78 -1.82 -5.81 1.19
C PHE A 78 -3.22 -5.46 1.68
N ASP A 79 -3.87 -6.36 2.40
CA ASP A 79 -5.20 -6.11 2.97
C ASP A 79 -5.31 -6.80 4.32
N VAL A 80 -5.92 -6.13 5.30
CA VAL A 80 -6.17 -6.67 6.63
C VAL A 80 -7.63 -7.10 6.72
N VAL A 81 -7.85 -8.40 6.75
CA VAL A 81 -9.19 -8.99 6.84
C VAL A 81 -9.48 -9.53 8.23
N HIS A 82 -10.75 -9.49 8.63
CA HIS A 82 -11.23 -10.13 9.85
C HIS A 82 -11.51 -11.61 9.58
N GLY A 83 -10.61 -12.49 9.98
CA GLY A 83 -10.78 -13.94 9.93
C GLY A 83 -11.40 -14.51 11.20
N GLU A 84 -11.67 -15.82 11.21
CA GLU A 84 -12.30 -16.52 12.34
C GLU A 84 -11.45 -16.47 13.62
N THR A 85 -10.12 -16.41 13.49
CA THR A 85 -9.17 -16.42 14.62
C THR A 85 -8.61 -15.04 14.95
N GLY A 86 -9.14 -13.97 14.36
CA GLY A 86 -8.62 -12.60 14.48
C GLY A 86 -8.22 -12.02 13.12
N LEU A 87 -7.40 -10.97 13.14
CA LEU A 87 -6.97 -10.32 11.92
C LEU A 87 -5.95 -11.15 11.15
N GLU A 88 -6.08 -11.14 9.83
CA GLU A 88 -5.13 -11.71 8.91
C GLU A 88 -4.73 -10.65 7.87
N PRO A 89 -3.47 -10.20 7.83
CA PRO A 89 -2.39 -10.53 8.77
C PRO A 89 -2.61 -9.90 10.16
N PRO A 90 -1.95 -10.43 11.22
CA PRO A 90 -2.17 -10.01 12.60
C PRO A 90 -1.47 -8.68 12.92
N VAL A 91 -2.01 -7.59 12.39
CA VAL A 91 -1.50 -6.23 12.63
C VAL A 91 -1.69 -5.82 14.10
N PRO A 92 -0.83 -4.94 14.66
CA PRO A 92 -1.01 -4.45 16.02
C PRO A 92 -2.28 -3.60 16.09
N MET A 93 -3.11 -3.86 17.11
CA MET A 93 -4.40 -3.20 17.30
C MET A 93 -4.44 -2.36 18.58
N PHE A 94 -5.30 -1.36 18.60
CA PHE A 94 -5.59 -0.52 19.75
C PHE A 94 -7.04 -0.68 20.20
N SER A 95 -7.25 -0.91 21.50
CA SER A 95 -8.59 -0.94 22.12
C SER A 95 -9.06 0.44 22.60
N SER A 96 -8.20 1.44 22.52
CA SER A 96 -8.44 2.84 22.89
C SER A 96 -7.45 3.73 22.15
N GLU A 97 -7.86 4.97 21.86
CA GLU A 97 -7.03 5.92 21.12
C GLU A 97 -5.65 6.14 21.80
N PRO A 98 -4.54 5.89 21.10
CA PRO A 98 -3.20 6.14 21.65
C PRO A 98 -2.83 7.63 21.56
N ALA A 99 -1.69 8.00 22.17
CA ALA A 99 -1.19 9.38 22.19
C ALA A 99 -0.60 9.87 20.85
N PHE A 100 -0.84 9.17 19.75
CA PHE A 100 -0.38 9.52 18.40
C PHE A 100 -1.45 9.10 17.39
N CYS A 101 -1.43 9.72 16.20
CA CYS A 101 -2.33 9.34 15.10
C CYS A 101 -1.90 7.99 14.51
N VAL A 102 -2.74 6.96 14.67
CA VAL A 102 -2.44 5.60 14.19
C VAL A 102 -2.43 5.57 12.66
N GLN A 103 -3.35 6.30 12.03
CA GLN A 103 -3.50 6.39 10.58
C GLN A 103 -2.27 7.02 9.93
N ASP A 104 -1.72 8.09 10.51
CA ASP A 104 -0.46 8.68 10.03
C ASP A 104 0.69 7.69 10.17
N ALA A 105 0.76 6.96 11.29
CA ALA A 105 1.80 5.97 11.50
C ALA A 105 1.70 4.79 10.52
N ILE A 106 0.48 4.35 10.17
CA ILE A 106 0.22 3.35 9.13
C ILE A 106 0.66 3.89 7.77
N ALA A 107 0.19 5.08 7.40
CA ALA A 107 0.49 5.70 6.11
C ALA A 107 2.00 5.87 5.89
N ASP A 108 2.72 6.39 6.89
CA ASP A 108 4.18 6.54 6.85
C ASP A 108 4.88 5.20 6.58
N VAL A 109 4.53 4.16 7.35
CA VAL A 109 5.20 2.84 7.28
C VAL A 109 4.84 2.07 6.01
N ALA A 110 3.58 2.13 5.58
CA ALA A 110 3.14 1.52 4.35
C ALA A 110 3.77 2.20 3.14
N ALA A 111 3.93 3.53 3.15
CA ALA A 111 4.61 4.27 2.10
C ALA A 111 6.09 3.87 1.98
N ASP A 112 6.81 3.79 3.11
CA ASP A 112 8.21 3.33 3.13
C ASP A 112 8.36 1.89 2.62
N TRP A 113 7.37 1.04 2.88
CA TRP A 113 7.35 -0.33 2.38
C TRP A 113 7.07 -0.38 0.87
N VAL A 114 6.10 0.39 0.38
CA VAL A 114 5.78 0.49 -1.07
C VAL A 114 6.98 1.04 -1.85
N GLU A 115 7.67 2.06 -1.34
CA GLU A 115 8.89 2.58 -1.94
C GLU A 115 9.99 1.50 -1.99
N SER A 116 10.15 0.72 -0.93
CA SER A 116 11.08 -0.41 -0.92
C SER A 116 10.72 -1.49 -1.94
N LEU A 117 9.43 -1.79 -2.13
CA LEU A 117 8.97 -2.70 -3.18
C LEU A 117 9.26 -2.14 -4.58
N TRP A 118 9.06 -0.84 -4.76
CA TRP A 118 9.33 -0.17 -6.01
C TRP A 118 10.82 -0.25 -6.36
N GLU A 119 11.72 0.07 -5.43
CA GLU A 119 13.16 -0.04 -5.66
C GLU A 119 13.59 -1.49 -5.98
N GLN A 120 12.96 -2.49 -5.36
CA GLN A 120 13.31 -3.89 -5.57
C GLN A 120 12.76 -4.50 -6.87
N GLY A 121 11.57 -4.11 -7.30
CA GLY A 121 10.86 -4.78 -8.39
C GLY A 121 10.13 -3.89 -9.38
N GLY A 122 9.94 -2.61 -9.08
CA GLY A 122 9.23 -1.66 -9.94
C GLY A 122 10.17 -0.78 -10.78
N ARG A 123 11.15 -0.13 -10.15
CA ARG A 123 11.97 0.93 -10.74
C ARG A 123 12.68 0.58 -12.03
N LEU A 124 13.15 -0.66 -12.17
CA LEU A 124 13.88 -1.13 -13.37
C LEU A 124 12.99 -1.90 -14.36
N VAL A 125 11.72 -2.11 -14.04
CA VAL A 125 10.83 -3.01 -14.77
C VAL A 125 9.58 -2.30 -15.28
N SER A 126 9.05 -1.35 -14.50
CA SER A 126 7.82 -0.63 -14.83
C SER A 126 8.07 0.38 -15.96
N PRO A 127 7.29 0.33 -17.05
CA PRO A 127 7.34 1.34 -18.10
C PRO A 127 6.64 2.65 -17.70
N LEU A 128 5.99 2.69 -16.54
CA LEU A 128 5.27 3.85 -16.02
C LEU A 128 5.89 4.33 -14.69
N PRO A 129 5.84 5.63 -14.41
CA PRO A 129 6.05 6.13 -13.06
C PRO A 129 4.96 5.64 -12.12
N ALA A 130 5.19 5.77 -10.81
CA ALA A 130 4.19 5.52 -9.80
C ALA A 130 4.05 6.67 -8.80
N MET A 131 2.93 6.67 -8.07
CA MET A 131 2.63 7.61 -7.00
C MET A 131 2.13 6.83 -5.78
N VAL A 132 2.67 7.14 -4.61
CA VAL A 132 2.14 6.66 -3.33
C VAL A 132 1.33 7.76 -2.69
N TYR A 133 0.13 7.44 -2.22
CA TYR A 133 -0.72 8.38 -1.50
C TYR A 133 -1.49 7.65 -0.39
N ALA A 134 -2.01 8.39 0.57
CA ALA A 134 -2.93 7.85 1.57
C ALA A 134 -4.29 8.56 1.48
N GLN A 135 -5.35 7.85 1.86
CA GLN A 135 -6.68 8.42 1.99
C GLN A 135 -6.69 9.54 3.05
N ASP A 136 -7.55 10.54 2.86
CA ASP A 136 -7.80 11.63 3.81
C ASP A 136 -6.53 12.41 4.23
N ASP A 137 -5.55 12.48 3.32
CA ASP A 137 -4.25 13.15 3.49
C ASP A 137 -3.44 12.66 4.71
N TYR A 138 -3.66 11.41 5.13
CA TYR A 138 -2.87 10.80 6.20
C TYR A 138 -1.39 10.65 5.84
N GLY A 139 -0.56 10.62 6.87
CA GLY A 139 0.89 10.52 6.74
C GLY A 139 1.58 11.88 6.73
N THR A 140 2.90 11.85 6.88
CA THR A 140 3.68 13.06 7.17
C THR A 140 4.23 13.72 5.90
N ASP A 141 4.45 12.95 4.83
CA ASP A 141 5.15 13.37 3.62
C ASP A 141 4.58 12.75 2.33
N LEU A 142 3.28 12.41 2.35
CA LEU A 142 2.54 11.94 1.19
C LEU A 142 1.85 13.10 0.46
N PRO A 143 1.64 13.01 -0.87
CA PRO A 143 2.00 11.90 -1.74
C PRO A 143 3.49 11.88 -2.16
N ARG A 144 4.02 10.69 -2.49
CA ARG A 144 5.42 10.48 -2.92
C ARG A 144 5.47 9.96 -4.36
N ALA A 145 6.21 10.67 -5.22
CA ALA A 145 6.43 10.24 -6.60
C ALA A 145 7.56 9.21 -6.69
N LEU A 146 7.33 8.13 -7.42
CA LEU A 146 8.27 7.04 -7.65
C LEU A 146 8.61 6.98 -9.14
N PRO A 147 9.87 7.27 -9.54
CA PRO A 147 10.24 7.31 -10.95
C PRO A 147 10.19 5.92 -11.60
N GLY A 148 9.70 5.86 -12.84
CA GLY A 148 9.82 4.68 -13.72
C GLY A 148 11.16 4.63 -14.47
N THR A 149 11.35 3.62 -15.32
CA THR A 149 12.51 3.53 -16.23
C THR A 149 12.47 4.52 -17.37
#